data_AF-A0A7K4QBS5-F1
#
_entry.id   AF-A0A7K4QBS5-F1
#
_cell.length_a   1.000
_cell.length_b   1.000
_cell.length_c   1.000
_cell.angle_alpha   90.00
_cell.angle_beta   90.00
_cell.angle_gamma   90.00
#
_symmetry.space_group_name_H-M   'P 1'
#
loop_
_entity.id
_entity.type
_entity.pdbx_description
1 polymer ?
#
loop_
_entity_poly.entity_id
_entity_poly.type
_entity_poly.pdbx_seq_one_letter_code
_entity_poly.pdbx_strand_id
1 'polypeptide(L)' 'SRPAPVRECAAQLLLSLVERIGVTQLAGTPRAERLPHVAGKLAQDCHKDTRHYGQEMVKMLLNHQQFKMLLEQSLSPRDL' A
#
# COMPACT_ATOMS: atom_id res chain seq x y z
N SER A 1 18.61 1.35 -2.99
CA SER A 1 17.30 0.67 -3.15
C SER A 1 17.50 -0.83 -2.97
N ARG A 2 16.54 -1.59 -2.39
CA ARG A 2 16.65 -3.06 -2.26
C ARG A 2 16.56 -3.74 -3.64
N PRO A 3 17.12 -4.94 -3.85
CA PRO A 3 16.95 -5.71 -5.09
C PRO A 3 15.47 -6.01 -5.40
N ALA A 4 15.11 -6.10 -6.68
CA ALA A 4 13.72 -6.32 -7.11
C ALA A 4 13.06 -7.55 -6.45
N PRO A 5 13.70 -8.74 -6.36
CA PRO A 5 13.08 -9.90 -5.71
C PRO A 5 12.76 -9.69 -4.23
N VAL A 6 13.59 -8.91 -3.51
CA VAL A 6 13.35 -8.58 -2.10
C VAL A 6 12.17 -7.62 -1.97
N ARG A 7 12.05 -6.65 -2.88
CA ARG A 7 10.91 -5.72 -2.88
C ARG A 7 9.61 -6.43 -3.23
N GLU A 8 9.66 -7.34 -4.21
CA GLU A 8 8.52 -8.16 -4.63
C GLU A 8 8.03 -9.06 -3.49
N CYS A 9 8.92 -9.84 -2.87
CA CYS A 9 8.59 -10.70 -1.72
C CYS A 9 8.00 -9.89 -0.56
N ALA A 10 8.59 -8.72 -0.25
CA ALA A 10 8.05 -7.85 0.78
C ALA A 10 6.66 -7.30 0.43
N ALA A 11 6.42 -6.91 -0.83
CA ALA A 11 5.13 -6.41 -1.29
C ALA A 11 4.05 -7.50 -1.26
N GLN A 12 4.39 -8.72 -1.69
CA GLN A 12 3.50 -9.87 -1.63
C GLN A 12 3.10 -10.21 -0.19
N LEU A 13 4.08 -10.32 0.72
CA LEU A 13 3.83 -10.60 2.14
C LEU A 13 2.97 -9.50 2.78
N LEU A 14 3.22 -8.24 2.44
CA LEU A 14 2.44 -7.12 2.96
C LEU A 14 1.00 -7.17 2.46
N LEU A 15 0.77 -7.44 1.17
CA LEU A 15 -0.57 -7.61 0.62
C LEU A 15 -1.31 -8.75 1.34
N SER A 16 -0.69 -9.91 1.50
CA SER A 16 -1.31 -11.04 2.22
C SER A 16 -1.67 -10.71 3.66
N LEU A 17 -0.87 -9.88 4.35
CA LEU A 17 -1.21 -9.40 5.69
C LEU A 17 -2.40 -8.42 5.66
N VAL A 18 -2.46 -7.55 4.66
CA VAL A 18 -3.57 -6.60 4.49
C VAL A 18 -4.88 -7.32 4.22
N GLU A 19 -4.85 -8.34 3.35
CA GLU A 19 -5.99 -9.23 3.07
C GLU A 19 -6.45 -9.98 4.32
N ARG A 20 -5.50 -10.55 5.06
CA ARG A 20 -5.82 -11.37 6.23
C ARG A 20 -6.35 -10.58 7.43
N ILE A 21 -5.77 -9.40 7.71
CA ILE A 21 -6.18 -8.56 8.85
C ILE A 21 -7.43 -7.75 8.48
N GLY A 22 -7.52 -7.31 7.22
CA GLY A 22 -8.60 -6.45 6.75
C GLY A 22 -8.38 -4.98 7.11
N VAL A 23 -8.88 -4.11 6.24
CA VAL A 23 -8.63 -2.66 6.31
C VAL A 23 -9.22 -2.02 7.58
N THR A 24 -10.39 -2.45 8.03
CA THR A 24 -11.02 -1.88 9.23
C THR A 24 -10.19 -2.14 10.50
N GLN A 25 -9.62 -3.35 10.63
CA GLN A 25 -8.76 -3.66 11.78
C GLN A 25 -7.42 -2.91 11.70
N LEU A 26 -6.84 -2.80 10.50
CA LEU A 26 -5.60 -2.07 10.28
C LEU A 26 -5.72 -0.58 10.61
N ALA A 27 -6.88 0.03 10.34
CA ALA A 27 -7.15 1.43 10.62
C ALA A 27 -7.06 1.77 12.12
N GLY A 28 -7.35 0.79 12.99
CA GLY A 28 -7.22 0.92 14.45
C GLY A 28 -5.80 0.71 14.99
N THR A 29 -4.79 0.50 14.14
CA THR A 29 -3.41 0.23 14.58
C THR A 29 -2.51 1.48 14.52
N PRO A 30 -1.43 1.54 15.33
CA PRO A 30 -0.41 2.59 15.21
C PRO A 30 0.36 2.59 13.87
N ARG A 31 0.06 1.64 12.98
CA ARG A 31 0.67 1.53 11.64
C ARG A 31 -0.24 2.09 10.55
N ALA A 32 -1.48 2.48 10.88
CA ALA A 32 -2.45 2.97 9.92
C ALA A 32 -1.90 4.12 9.05
N GLU A 33 -1.21 5.09 9.64
CA GLU A 33 -0.67 6.24 8.91
C GLU A 33 0.44 5.87 7.91
N ARG A 34 1.19 4.79 8.16
CA ARG A 34 2.31 4.39 7.30
C ARG A 34 1.88 3.52 6.12
N LEU A 35 0.77 2.80 6.27
CA LEU A 35 0.34 1.82 5.28
C LEU A 35 -0.01 2.45 3.91
N PRO A 36 -0.76 3.57 3.84
CA PRO A 36 -1.00 4.33 2.60
C PRO A 36 0.28 4.73 1.86
N HIS A 37 1.25 5.28 2.58
CA HIS A 37 2.52 5.70 1.97
C HIS A 37 3.31 4.51 1.40
N VAL A 38 3.36 3.39 2.12
CA VAL A 38 4.02 2.17 1.64
C VAL A 38 3.29 1.60 0.43
N ALA A 39 1.96 1.49 0.48
CA ALA A 39 1.15 1.00 -0.63
C ALA A 39 1.32 1.88 -1.88
N GLY A 40 1.29 3.20 -1.72
CA GLY A 40 1.52 4.16 -2.81
C GLY A 40 2.91 4.02 -3.43
N LYS A 41 3.96 3.91 -2.61
CA LYS A 41 5.32 3.69 -3.10
C LYS A 41 5.47 2.37 -3.87
N LEU A 42 4.85 1.30 -3.38
CA LEU A 42 4.85 0.01 -4.07
C LEU A 42 4.05 0.09 -5.37
N ALA A 43 2.90 0.78 -5.39
CA ALA A 43 2.05 0.96 -6.56
C ALA A 43 2.70 1.77 -7.70
N GLN A 44 3.86 2.40 -7.43
CA GLN A 44 4.69 3.10 -8.39
C GLN A 44 6.04 2.39 -8.65
N ASP A 45 6.25 1.17 -8.15
CA ASP A 45 7.53 0.45 -8.35
C ASP A 45 7.77 0.14 -9.84
N CYS A 46 9.04 0.18 -10.25
CA CYS A 46 9.44 -0.14 -11.61
C CYS A 46 9.28 -1.63 -11.94
N HIS A 47 9.35 -2.52 -10.94
CA HIS A 47 9.11 -3.95 -11.10
C HIS A 47 7.60 -4.24 -11.20
N LYS A 48 7.18 -4.99 -12.23
CA LYS A 48 5.76 -5.18 -12.56
C LYS A 48 4.97 -5.83 -11.44
N ASP A 49 5.49 -6.91 -10.83
CA ASP A 49 4.75 -7.66 -9.81
C ASP A 49 4.69 -6.88 -8.49
N THR A 50 5.79 -6.23 -8.11
CA THR A 50 5.83 -5.33 -6.95
C THR A 50 4.80 -4.21 -7.09
N ARG A 51 4.70 -3.65 -8.30
CA ARG A 51 3.71 -2.63 -8.63
C ARG A 51 2.28 -3.14 -8.53
N HIS A 52 2.04 -4.34 -9.06
CA HIS A 52 0.73 -4.98 -8.99
C HIS A 52 0.28 -5.17 -7.52
N TYR A 53 1.13 -5.74 -6.66
CA TYR A 53 0.80 -5.90 -5.23
C TYR A 53 0.52 -4.57 -4.53
N GLY A 54 1.30 -3.53 -4.85
CA GLY A 54 1.05 -2.17 -4.36
C GLY A 54 -0.32 -1.61 -4.79
N GLN A 55 -0.69 -1.79 -6.06
CA GLN A 55 -1.97 -1.34 -6.60
C GLN A 55 -3.16 -2.06 -5.96
N GLU A 56 -3.06 -3.37 -5.72
CA GLU A 56 -4.11 -4.11 -5.00
C GLU A 56 -4.26 -3.61 -3.56
N MET A 57 -3.16 -3.34 -2.85
CA MET A 57 -3.23 -2.71 -1.52
C MET A 57 -3.93 -1.34 -1.57
N VAL A 58 -3.59 -0.48 -2.55
CA VAL A 58 -4.26 0.83 -2.70
C VAL A 58 -5.76 0.66 -2.92
N LYS A 59 -6.20 -0.25 -3.79
CA LYS A 59 -7.63 -0.53 -4.02
C LYS A 59 -8.34 -0.94 -2.74
N MET A 60 -7.73 -1.83 -1.95
CA MET A 60 -8.31 -2.25 -0.67
C MET A 60 -8.44 -1.07 0.30
N LEU A 61 -7.39 -0.27 0.44
CA LEU A 61 -7.34 0.88 1.35
C LEU A 61 -8.38 1.96 1.00
N LEU A 62 -8.67 2.16 -0.29
CA LEU A 62 -9.70 3.10 -0.74
C LEU A 62 -11.12 2.76 -0.23
N ASN A 63 -11.38 1.52 0.19
CA ASN A 63 -12.65 1.11 0.78
C ASN A 63 -12.85 1.59 2.23
N HIS A 64 -11.88 2.29 2.82
CA HIS A 64 -11.97 2.83 4.18
C HIS A 64 -11.66 4.33 4.21
N GLN A 65 -12.56 5.14 4.76
CA GLN A 65 -12.51 6.61 4.67
C GLN A 65 -11.20 7.21 5.23
N GLN A 66 -10.73 6.72 6.38
CA GLN A 66 -9.46 7.17 6.98
C GLN A 66 -8.27 6.91 6.04
N PHE A 67 -8.21 5.74 5.42
CA PHE A 67 -7.10 5.40 4.54
C PHE A 67 -7.18 6.14 3.21
N LYS A 68 -8.39 6.38 2.69
CA LYS A 68 -8.59 7.23 1.51
C LYS A 68 -8.01 8.64 1.74
N MET A 69 -8.34 9.27 2.87
CA MET A 69 -7.80 10.59 3.21
C MET A 69 -6.27 10.60 3.31
N LEU A 70 -5.70 9.58 3.96
CA LEU A 70 -4.24 9.46 4.09
C LEU A 70 -3.55 9.15 2.75
N LEU A 71 -4.20 8.38 1.87
CA LEU A 71 -3.72 8.13 0.51
C LEU A 71 -3.66 9.42 -0.29
N GLU A 72 -4.74 10.21 -0.28
CA GLU A 72 -4.81 11.51 -0.97
C GLU A 72 -3.72 12.48 -0.49
N GLN A 73 -3.40 12.48 0.81
CA GLN A 73 -2.29 13.27 1.37
C GLN A 73 -0.90 12.75 0.96
N SER A 74 -0.78 11.45 0.69
CA SER A 74 0.48 10.82 0.33
C SER A 74 0.81 10.88 -1.16
N LEU A 75 -0.19 11.11 -2.01
CA LEU A 75 -0.03 11.27 -3.46
C LEU A 75 0.38 12.71 -3.77
N SER A 76 1.44 12.88 -4.56
CA SER A 76 1.83 14.21 -5.04
C SER A 76 0.79 14.70 -6.07
N PRO A 77 0.50 16.00 -6.19
CA PRO A 77 -0.34 16.51 -7.27
C PRO A 77 0.20 16.23 -8.69
N ARG A 78 1.43 15.74 -8.82
CA ARG A 78 2.01 15.25 -10.09
C ARG A 78 1.54 13.85 -10.49
N ASP A 79 0.86 13.15 -9.57
CA ASP A 79 0.36 11.78 -9.73
C ASP A 79 -1.17 11.74 -9.95
N LEU A 80 -1.83 12.90 -10.04
CA LEU A 80 -3.23 13.09 -10.48
C LEU A 80 -3.27 13.45 -11.97
#